data_AF-A0A060SL91-F1
#
_entry.id   AF-A0A060SL91-F1
#
_cell.length_a   1.000
_cell.length_b   1.000
_cell.length_c   1.000
_cell.angle_alpha   90.00
_cell.angle_beta   90.00
_cell.angle_gamma   90.00
#
_symmetry.space_group_name_H-M   'P 1'
#
loop_
_entity.id
_entity.type
_entity.pdbx_description
1 polymer ?
#
loop_
_entity_poly.entity_id
_entity_poly.type
_entity_poly.pdbx_seq_one_letter_code
_entity_poly.pdbx_strand_id
1 'polypeptide(L)'
;MESTKNENEEKERDKLRQKVVEDTGGILSYFWPLHPIRLGIDLLLAALRLIQPLAPQLVPLLVFSISLPVILFLSVGSGYWVWKSVAVGWETEIFLQYGDGPVPFSEVALPSVVAQQPYDISLHLVVPANEANFALGNFMASLTLMTPSNGTIAAARKPAIVLPPIASPWSFLYNRPGTVDLNIPMLKDFVLGTTRALARVELGRRDQWKTLGVGHGREVSVLSGYIRGVVLHHGVRGLISRFPLVSALAASVVFFFIMFVGMVACLMPAVEWHFPSDSDETPQADDKMRRRRRSRRKTEGEPDDQKPRTKVLQRTHSSRSHSRARGSREASEQDVKTDPEGEDEWAGIAGTSEPGRPSYGETPPMRRRLPRTPQAQELEE
;
A
#
# COMPACT_ATOMS: atom_id res chain seq x y z
N MET A 1 72.57 -47.34 -17.92
CA MET A 1 72.02 -48.25 -16.90
C MET A 1 71.23 -47.55 -15.78
N GLU A 2 71.23 -46.21 -15.68
CA GLU A 2 70.45 -45.50 -14.66
C GLU A 2 68.96 -45.29 -15.02
N SER A 3 68.62 -45.20 -16.31
CA SER A 3 67.23 -44.94 -16.75
C SER A 3 66.23 -46.04 -16.38
N THR A 4 66.66 -47.30 -16.26
CA THR A 4 65.76 -48.43 -15.95
C THR A 4 65.43 -48.54 -14.46
N LYS A 5 66.21 -47.87 -13.58
CA LYS A 5 65.96 -47.89 -12.14
C LYS A 5 64.81 -46.94 -11.77
N ASN A 6 64.74 -45.79 -12.42
CA ASN A 6 63.70 -44.79 -12.17
C ASN A 6 62.29 -45.27 -12.57
N GLU A 7 62.16 -46.03 -13.66
CA GLU A 7 60.84 -46.56 -14.08
C GLU A 7 60.26 -47.59 -13.09
N ASN A 8 61.12 -48.36 -12.41
CA ASN A 8 60.64 -49.34 -11.43
C ASN A 8 60.21 -48.67 -10.12
N GLU A 9 60.91 -47.62 -9.68
CA GLU A 9 60.53 -46.85 -8.49
C GLU A 9 59.21 -46.09 -8.71
N GLU A 10 58.96 -45.60 -9.93
CA GLU A 10 57.72 -44.91 -10.26
C GLU A 10 56.52 -45.88 -10.26
N LYS A 11 56.69 -47.09 -10.83
CA LYS A 11 55.67 -48.15 -10.79
C LYS A 11 55.37 -48.65 -9.37
N GLU A 12 56.36 -48.71 -8.48
CA GLU A 12 56.12 -49.05 -7.08
C GLU A 12 55.37 -47.95 -6.33
N ARG A 13 55.69 -46.68 -6.57
CA ARG A 13 54.97 -45.55 -5.95
C ARG A 13 53.51 -45.51 -6.38
N ASP A 14 53.21 -45.79 -7.65
CA ASP A 14 51.83 -45.82 -8.13
C ASP A 14 51.03 -46.99 -7.54
N LYS A 15 51.66 -48.17 -7.40
CA LYS A 15 51.04 -49.30 -6.71
C LYS A 15 50.76 -49.00 -5.24
N LEU A 16 51.69 -48.32 -4.55
CA LEU A 16 51.48 -47.91 -3.16
C LEU A 16 50.37 -46.87 -3.04
N ARG A 17 50.27 -45.94 -3.99
CA ARG A 17 49.17 -44.94 -4.01
C ARG A 17 47.80 -45.60 -4.21
N GLN A 18 47.69 -46.56 -5.14
CA GLN A 18 46.43 -47.30 -5.32
C GLN A 18 46.03 -48.06 -4.05
N LYS A 19 47.00 -48.73 -3.41
CA LYS A 19 46.73 -49.52 -2.21
C LYS A 19 46.29 -48.64 -1.02
N VAL A 20 46.88 -47.45 -0.87
CA VAL A 20 46.47 -46.48 0.17
C VAL A 20 45.05 -45.97 -0.07
N VAL A 21 44.64 -45.75 -1.33
CA VAL A 21 43.28 -45.30 -1.67
C VAL A 21 42.23 -46.38 -1.41
N GLU A 22 42.54 -47.66 -1.69
CA GLU A 22 41.64 -48.77 -1.37
C GLU A 22 41.48 -48.96 0.16
N ASP A 23 42.58 -48.86 0.93
CA ASP A 23 42.53 -49.02 2.38
C ASP A 23 41.86 -47.83 3.09
N THR A 24 41.97 -46.60 2.57
CA THR A 24 41.27 -45.43 3.15
C THR A 24 39.78 -45.39 2.81
N GLY A 25 39.35 -45.99 1.70
CA GLY A 25 37.93 -46.15 1.36
C GLY A 25 37.15 -47.03 2.36
N GLY A 26 37.82 -48.00 2.97
CA GLY A 26 37.24 -48.89 3.98
C GLY A 26 37.04 -48.24 5.36
N ILE A 27 37.90 -47.31 5.76
CA ILE A 27 37.88 -46.74 7.13
C ILE A 27 36.74 -45.72 7.31
N LEU A 28 36.35 -45.03 6.24
CA LEU A 28 35.17 -44.14 6.25
C LEU A 28 33.83 -44.89 6.27
N SER A 29 33.83 -46.22 6.09
CA SER A 29 32.62 -47.05 6.17
C SER A 29 32.21 -47.44 7.60
N TYR A 30 33.09 -47.21 8.60
CA TYR A 30 32.87 -47.57 10.01
C TYR A 30 32.52 -46.37 10.92
N PHE A 31 32.17 -45.21 10.35
CA PHE A 31 31.62 -44.09 11.13
C PHE A 31 30.15 -44.36 11.51
N TRP A 32 29.99 -45.06 12.64
CA TRP A 32 28.73 -45.51 13.26
C TRP A 32 27.57 -44.48 13.33
N PRO A 33 27.76 -43.15 13.52
CA PRO A 33 26.60 -42.24 13.60
C PRO A 33 25.92 -41.92 12.26
N LEU A 34 26.50 -42.28 11.11
CA LEU A 34 25.94 -41.96 9.79
C LEU A 34 25.11 -43.10 9.16
N HIS A 35 25.14 -44.31 9.74
CA HIS A 35 24.36 -45.46 9.28
C HIS A 35 22.84 -45.24 9.23
N PRO A 36 22.17 -44.60 10.22
CA PRO A 36 20.72 -44.38 10.13
C PRO A 36 20.36 -43.41 9.01
N ILE A 37 21.24 -42.46 8.68
CA ILE A 37 21.02 -41.51 7.58
C ILE A 37 21.15 -42.22 6.23
N ARG A 38 22.16 -43.08 6.05
CA ARG A 38 22.31 -43.88 4.83
C ARG A 38 21.15 -44.85 4.63
N LEU A 39 20.74 -45.57 5.68
CA LEU A 39 19.55 -46.43 5.63
C LEU A 39 18.28 -45.63 5.29
N GLY A 40 18.13 -44.42 5.83
CA GLY A 40 17.04 -43.52 5.47
C GLY A 40 17.07 -43.11 4.00
N ILE A 41 18.24 -42.77 3.45
CA ILE A 41 18.41 -42.40 2.03
C ILE A 41 18.15 -43.60 1.12
N ASP A 42 18.67 -44.78 1.45
CA ASP A 42 18.48 -45.99 0.67
C ASP A 42 17.01 -46.45 0.68
N LEU A 43 16.33 -46.33 1.83
CA LEU A 43 14.89 -46.60 1.94
C LEU A 43 14.07 -45.59 1.12
N LEU A 44 14.46 -44.32 1.12
CA LEU A 44 13.82 -43.26 0.34
C LEU A 44 14.02 -43.48 -1.16
N LEU A 45 15.22 -43.89 -1.58
CA LEU A 45 15.54 -44.24 -2.97
C LEU A 45 14.83 -45.51 -3.43
N ALA A 46 14.72 -46.53 -2.57
CA ALA A 46 13.95 -47.74 -2.84
C ALA A 46 12.45 -47.45 -2.99
N ALA A 47 11.90 -46.59 -2.12
CA ALA A 47 10.53 -46.10 -2.25
C ALA A 47 10.32 -45.31 -3.55
N LEU A 48 11.26 -44.42 -3.92
CA LEU A 48 11.25 -43.69 -5.19
C LEU A 48 11.26 -44.62 -6.42
N ARG A 49 12.02 -45.72 -6.38
CA ARG A 49 12.01 -46.73 -7.44
C ARG A 49 10.69 -47.49 -7.53
N LEU A 50 10.06 -47.78 -6.40
CA LEU A 50 8.74 -48.43 -6.38
C LEU A 50 7.63 -47.51 -6.94
N ILE A 51 7.83 -46.20 -6.80
CA ILE A 51 6.91 -45.14 -7.26
C ILE A 51 7.16 -44.75 -8.73
N GLN A 52 8.33 -45.08 -9.28
CA GLN A 52 8.75 -44.74 -10.64
C GLN A 52 7.74 -45.08 -11.76
N PRO A 53 7.00 -46.21 -11.75
CA PRO A 53 5.95 -46.46 -12.75
C PRO A 53 4.70 -45.58 -12.59
N LEU A 54 4.47 -45.03 -11.39
CA LEU A 54 3.39 -44.07 -11.10
C LEU A 54 3.87 -42.60 -11.19
N ALA A 55 5.15 -42.37 -11.45
CA ALA A 55 5.77 -41.05 -11.49
C ALA A 55 5.03 -40.02 -12.37
N PRO A 56 4.55 -40.34 -13.60
CA PRO A 56 3.90 -39.32 -14.42
C PRO A 56 2.58 -38.80 -13.82
N GLN A 57 1.89 -39.60 -13.00
CA GLN A 57 0.65 -39.19 -12.32
C GLN A 57 0.91 -38.58 -10.94
N LEU A 58 1.99 -38.99 -10.27
CA LEU A 58 2.34 -38.48 -8.94
C LEU A 58 3.03 -37.11 -8.99
N VAL A 59 3.74 -36.78 -10.07
CA VAL A 59 4.41 -35.47 -10.20
C VAL A 59 3.41 -34.30 -10.10
N PRO A 60 2.29 -34.26 -10.85
CA PRO A 60 1.29 -33.20 -10.71
C PRO A 60 0.65 -33.16 -9.32
N LEU A 61 0.35 -34.31 -8.71
CA LEU A 61 -0.27 -34.40 -7.40
C LEU A 61 0.67 -33.88 -6.30
N LEU A 62 1.96 -34.22 -6.39
CA LEU A 62 3.00 -33.74 -5.48
C LEU A 62 3.20 -32.22 -5.63
N VAL A 63 3.28 -31.72 -6.87
CA VAL A 63 3.35 -30.27 -7.14
C VAL A 63 2.14 -29.55 -6.58
N PHE A 64 0.92 -30.10 -6.74
CA PHE A 64 -0.30 -29.53 -6.19
C PHE A 64 -0.31 -29.56 -4.65
N SER A 65 0.11 -30.68 -4.06
CA SER A 65 0.18 -30.87 -2.61
C SER A 65 1.18 -29.95 -1.93
N ILE A 66 2.28 -29.59 -2.60
CA ILE A 66 3.29 -28.66 -2.06
C ILE A 66 2.91 -27.20 -2.34
N SER A 67 2.35 -26.92 -3.52
CA SER A 67 1.97 -25.55 -3.90
C SER A 67 0.80 -25.02 -3.08
N LEU A 68 -0.23 -25.82 -2.81
CA LEU A 68 -1.40 -25.41 -2.00
C LEU A 68 -1.03 -24.79 -0.64
N PRO A 69 -0.25 -25.44 0.24
CA PRO A 69 0.08 -24.89 1.55
C PRO A 69 1.00 -23.66 1.45
N VAL A 70 1.93 -23.63 0.49
CA VAL A 70 2.79 -22.45 0.26
C VAL A 70 1.94 -21.25 -0.15
N ILE A 71 0.97 -21.47 -1.03
CA ILE A 71 0.08 -20.44 -1.57
C ILE A 71 -0.90 -19.95 -0.50
N LEU A 72 -1.43 -20.85 0.31
CA LEU A 72 -2.23 -20.49 1.49
C LEU A 72 -1.41 -19.64 2.47
N PHE A 73 -0.17 -20.03 2.76
CA PHE A 73 0.71 -19.32 3.69
C PHE A 73 1.06 -17.92 3.16
N LEU A 74 1.38 -17.79 1.88
CA LEU A 74 1.62 -16.48 1.24
C LEU A 74 0.36 -15.61 1.23
N SER A 75 -0.81 -16.21 0.98
CA SER A 75 -2.09 -15.50 1.00
C SER A 75 -2.40 -14.95 2.40
N VAL A 76 -2.38 -15.79 3.43
CA VAL A 76 -2.62 -15.38 4.83
C VAL A 76 -1.54 -14.41 5.31
N GLY A 77 -0.27 -14.67 4.99
CA GLY A 77 0.85 -13.80 5.33
C GLY A 77 0.73 -12.41 4.72
N SER A 78 0.35 -12.32 3.45
CA SER A 78 0.11 -11.04 2.78
C SER A 78 -1.08 -10.29 3.37
N GLY A 79 -2.19 -10.98 3.66
CA GLY A 79 -3.36 -10.38 4.31
C GLY A 79 -3.04 -9.86 5.71
N TYR A 80 -2.31 -10.63 6.51
CA TYR A 80 -1.85 -10.21 7.83
C TYR A 80 -0.91 -9.00 7.76
N TRP A 81 0.03 -9.00 6.80
CA TRP A 81 0.94 -7.88 6.60
C TRP A 81 0.21 -6.61 6.18
N VAL A 82 -0.77 -6.72 5.27
CA VAL A 82 -1.63 -5.60 4.87
C VAL A 82 -2.40 -5.11 6.08
N TRP A 83 -3.07 -5.98 6.83
CA TRP A 83 -3.84 -5.58 8.01
C TRP A 83 -2.98 -4.83 9.04
N LYS A 84 -1.76 -5.30 9.29
CA LYS A 84 -0.82 -4.62 10.19
C LYS A 84 -0.28 -3.29 9.64
N SER A 85 -0.20 -3.15 8.32
CA SER A 85 0.30 -1.93 7.65
C SER A 85 -0.79 -0.93 7.25
N VAL A 86 -2.06 -1.28 7.40
CA VAL A 86 -3.17 -0.33 7.26
C VAL A 86 -3.02 0.71 8.36
N ALA A 87 -2.69 1.93 7.95
CA ALA A 87 -2.61 3.06 8.85
C ALA A 87 -3.97 3.26 9.52
N VAL A 88 -3.98 3.10 10.85
CA VAL A 88 -5.17 3.29 11.67
C VAL A 88 -5.22 4.75 12.07
N GLY A 89 -6.43 5.34 12.04
CA GLY A 89 -6.64 6.63 12.68
C GLY A 89 -6.31 6.56 14.17
N TRP A 90 -6.02 7.70 14.77
CA TRP A 90 -5.73 7.80 16.19
C TRP A 90 -6.74 8.69 16.90
N GLU A 91 -6.91 8.44 18.18
CA GLU A 91 -7.78 9.19 19.07
C GLU A 91 -7.07 9.39 20.40
N THR A 92 -7.20 10.58 20.98
CA THR A 92 -6.56 10.91 22.25
C THR A 92 -7.49 11.77 23.07
N GLU A 93 -7.74 11.35 24.31
CA GLU A 93 -8.58 12.08 25.24
C GLU A 93 -7.92 13.41 25.64
N ILE A 94 -8.72 14.46 25.76
CA ILE A 94 -8.28 15.77 26.23
C ILE A 94 -8.92 16.11 27.57
N PHE A 95 -8.09 16.56 28.51
CA PHE A 95 -8.53 17.01 29.83
C PHE A 95 -8.34 18.53 29.90
N LEU A 96 -9.44 19.26 29.80
CA LEU A 96 -9.43 20.73 29.83
C LEU A 96 -9.21 21.22 31.26
N GLN A 97 -8.27 22.15 31.41
CA GLN A 97 -7.96 22.85 32.65
C GLN A 97 -8.78 24.14 32.69
N TYR A 98 -9.54 24.31 33.78
CA TYR A 98 -10.37 25.49 34.03
C TYR A 98 -9.74 26.32 35.14
N GLY A 99 -9.89 27.65 35.09
CA GLY A 99 -9.41 28.57 36.13
C GLY A 99 -7.97 29.07 35.98
N ASP A 100 -7.10 28.36 35.27
CA ASP A 100 -5.69 28.74 35.09
C ASP A 100 -5.46 29.86 34.06
N GLY A 101 -6.48 30.19 33.25
CA GLY A 101 -6.38 31.18 32.19
C GLY A 101 -7.72 31.77 31.78
N PRO A 102 -7.72 32.72 30.82
CA PRO A 102 -8.94 33.36 30.35
C PRO A 102 -9.85 32.44 29.54
N VAL A 103 -9.31 31.33 29.02
CA VAL A 103 -10.03 30.30 28.27
C VAL A 103 -9.55 28.93 28.75
N PRO A 104 -10.44 27.92 28.87
CA PRO A 104 -10.03 26.58 29.18
C PRO A 104 -9.11 26.03 28.09
N PHE A 105 -8.02 25.39 28.52
CA PHE A 105 -7.02 24.82 27.63
C PHE A 105 -6.61 23.42 28.06
N SER A 106 -6.03 22.67 27.12
CA SER A 106 -5.47 21.35 27.38
C SER A 106 -4.23 21.17 26.52
N GLU A 107 -3.20 20.56 27.06
CA GLU A 107 -2.02 20.14 26.32
C GLU A 107 -1.89 18.63 26.45
N VAL A 108 -1.89 17.94 25.31
CA VAL A 108 -1.83 16.47 25.26
C VAL A 108 -0.80 16.01 24.26
N ALA A 109 -0.06 14.95 24.60
CA ALA A 109 0.84 14.30 23.65
C ALA A 109 0.05 13.39 22.72
N LEU A 110 0.21 13.59 21.41
CA LEU A 110 -0.38 12.70 20.42
C LEU A 110 0.39 11.36 20.40
N PRO A 111 -0.29 10.24 20.08
CA PRO A 111 0.36 8.95 19.90
C PRO A 111 1.38 9.00 18.76
N SER A 112 2.20 7.96 18.62
CA SER A 112 3.17 7.90 17.53
C SER A 112 2.45 7.86 16.18
N VAL A 113 2.54 8.95 15.43
CA VAL A 113 1.90 9.13 14.12
C VAL A 113 2.89 8.92 12.98
N VAL A 114 2.40 8.58 11.80
CA VAL A 114 3.23 8.47 10.59
C VAL A 114 3.45 9.86 9.99
N ALA A 115 4.69 10.34 10.01
CA ALA A 115 5.04 11.73 9.67
C ALA A 115 4.62 12.17 8.25
N GLN A 116 4.68 11.27 7.27
CA GLN A 116 4.39 11.55 5.85
C GLN A 116 2.93 11.34 5.46
N GLN A 117 2.09 10.92 6.41
CA GLN A 117 0.71 10.57 6.13
C GLN A 117 -0.21 11.78 6.35
N PRO A 118 -1.13 12.07 5.42
CA PRO A 118 -2.13 13.09 5.65
C PRO A 118 -3.24 12.59 6.58
N TYR A 119 -3.65 13.47 7.50
CA TYR A 119 -4.73 13.24 8.44
C TYR A 119 -5.75 14.37 8.37
N ASP A 120 -7.02 14.00 8.48
CA ASP A 120 -8.10 14.90 8.86
C ASP A 120 -8.18 14.93 10.38
N ILE A 121 -7.87 16.07 10.98
CA ILE A 121 -7.85 16.24 12.43
C ILE A 121 -9.13 16.95 12.85
N SER A 122 -9.96 16.26 13.62
CA SER A 122 -11.17 16.78 14.23
C SER A 122 -11.06 16.82 15.74
N LEU A 123 -11.69 17.84 16.32
CA LEU A 123 -11.88 17.96 17.75
C LEU A 123 -13.32 17.55 18.07
N HIS A 124 -13.47 16.52 18.88
CA HIS A 124 -14.77 16.07 19.34
C HIS A 124 -14.95 16.43 20.80
N LEU A 125 -16.09 17.04 21.12
CA LEU A 125 -16.40 17.51 22.46
C LEU A 125 -17.78 17.00 22.86
N VAL A 126 -17.89 16.49 24.07
CA VAL A 126 -19.15 16.12 24.71
C VAL A 126 -19.48 17.24 25.71
N VAL A 127 -20.51 18.02 25.40
CA VAL A 127 -20.87 19.23 26.14
C VAL A 127 -22.19 18.97 26.89
N PRO A 128 -22.29 19.24 28.20
CA PRO A 128 -23.57 19.15 28.90
C PRO A 128 -24.58 20.17 28.36
N ALA A 129 -25.82 19.74 28.20
CA ALA A 129 -26.96 20.50 27.68
C ALA A 129 -27.50 21.49 28.72
N ASN A 130 -26.62 22.35 29.25
CA ASN A 130 -26.95 23.36 30.25
C ASN A 130 -27.23 24.71 29.59
N GLU A 131 -28.14 25.49 30.16
CA GLU A 131 -28.49 26.83 29.69
C GLU A 131 -27.26 27.74 29.51
N ALA A 132 -26.28 27.62 30.42
CA ALA A 132 -25.00 28.35 30.32
C ALA A 132 -24.23 28.09 29.01
N ASN A 133 -24.19 26.83 28.57
CA ASN A 133 -23.49 26.45 27.34
C ASN A 133 -24.26 26.92 26.09
N PHE A 134 -25.60 26.93 26.14
CA PHE A 134 -26.42 27.48 25.05
C PHE A 134 -26.33 29.00 24.98
N ALA A 135 -26.34 29.68 26.14
CA ALA A 135 -26.25 31.13 26.23
C ALA A 135 -24.90 31.68 25.76
N LEU A 136 -23.83 30.87 25.82
CA LEU A 136 -22.51 31.26 25.30
C LEU A 136 -22.54 31.59 23.80
N GLY A 137 -23.41 30.92 23.04
CA GLY A 137 -23.54 31.06 21.60
C GLY A 137 -22.29 30.59 20.86
N ASN A 138 -21.79 31.42 19.94
CA ASN A 138 -20.58 31.13 19.17
C ASN A 138 -19.34 31.25 20.07
N PHE A 139 -18.53 30.20 20.09
CA PHE A 139 -17.21 30.17 20.70
C PHE A 139 -16.15 29.75 19.69
N MET A 140 -14.88 30.00 19.99
CA MET A 140 -13.77 29.58 19.15
C MET A 140 -13.11 28.33 19.74
N ALA A 141 -12.92 27.31 18.91
CA ALA A 141 -11.98 26.23 19.18
C ALA A 141 -10.66 26.55 18.49
N SER A 142 -9.57 26.51 19.24
CA SER A 142 -8.21 26.69 18.73
C SER A 142 -7.42 25.40 18.97
N LEU A 143 -6.77 24.90 17.92
CA LEU A 143 -5.84 23.77 17.98
C LEU A 143 -4.49 24.26 17.51
N THR A 144 -3.46 24.05 18.33
CA THR A 144 -2.07 24.31 17.98
C THR A 144 -1.30 23.00 18.11
N LEU A 145 -0.76 22.53 17.00
CA LEU A 145 0.11 21.36 16.96
C LEU A 145 1.56 21.82 17.11
N MET A 146 2.29 21.20 18.03
CA MET A 146 3.65 21.58 18.40
C MET A 146 4.59 20.36 18.32
N THR A 147 5.85 20.59 17.98
CA THR A 147 6.89 19.58 18.10
C THR A 147 7.31 19.44 19.57
N PRO A 148 7.97 18.33 19.96
CA PRO A 148 8.59 18.20 21.28
C PRO A 148 9.65 19.27 21.58
N SER A 149 10.16 19.95 20.55
CA SER A 149 11.08 21.09 20.67
C SER A 149 10.36 22.44 20.78
N ASN A 150 9.06 22.44 21.11
CA ASN A 150 8.19 23.61 21.19
C ASN A 150 8.06 24.43 19.90
N GLY A 151 8.38 23.84 18.75
CA GLY A 151 8.13 24.44 17.43
C GLY A 151 6.67 24.29 17.04
N THR A 152 6.01 25.36 16.61
CA THR A 152 4.62 25.26 16.12
C THR A 152 4.61 24.65 14.72
N ILE A 153 3.95 23.51 14.54
CA ILE A 153 3.79 22.83 13.25
C ILE A 153 2.62 23.45 12.50
N ALA A 154 1.47 23.57 13.16
CA ALA A 154 0.27 24.14 12.58
C ALA A 154 -0.63 24.73 13.67
N ALA A 155 -1.40 25.74 13.31
CA ALA A 155 -2.42 26.31 14.17
C ALA A 155 -3.72 26.50 13.36
N ALA A 156 -4.82 26.02 13.92
CA ALA A 156 -6.16 26.16 13.34
C ALA A 156 -7.11 26.75 14.37
N ARG A 157 -7.99 27.64 13.92
CA ARG A 157 -9.06 28.20 14.73
C ARG A 157 -10.39 28.09 13.99
N LYS A 158 -11.41 27.54 14.64
CA LYS A 158 -12.73 27.31 14.05
C LYS A 158 -13.83 27.78 15.01
N PRO A 159 -14.85 28.51 14.52
CA PRO A 159 -16.01 28.80 15.32
C PRO A 159 -16.86 27.55 15.51
N ALA A 160 -17.47 27.41 16.67
CA ALA A 160 -18.44 26.37 16.99
C ALA A 160 -19.55 26.96 17.86
N ILE A 161 -20.70 26.30 17.87
CA ILE A 161 -21.88 26.71 18.64
C ILE A 161 -22.48 25.48 19.29
N VAL A 162 -22.88 25.62 20.56
CA VAL A 162 -23.66 24.58 21.26
C VAL A 162 -25.13 24.84 20.96
N LEU A 163 -25.78 23.93 20.26
CA LEU A 163 -27.21 24.01 19.98
C LEU A 163 -27.98 23.12 20.95
N PRO A 164 -29.18 23.54 21.40
CA PRO A 164 -30.04 22.67 22.18
C PRO A 164 -30.37 21.42 21.36
N PRO A 165 -30.32 20.22 21.98
CA PRO A 165 -30.67 19.00 21.28
C PRO A 165 -32.11 19.10 20.79
N ILE A 166 -32.32 18.92 19.49
CA ILE A 166 -33.66 18.92 18.92
C ILE A 166 -34.39 17.70 19.49
N ALA A 167 -35.49 17.94 20.20
CA ALA A 167 -36.32 16.91 20.80
C ALA A 167 -37.04 16.11 19.71
N SER A 168 -36.31 15.23 19.05
CA SER A 168 -36.91 14.18 18.23
C SER A 168 -37.57 13.18 19.18
N PRO A 169 -38.84 12.79 18.97
CA PRO A 169 -39.52 11.83 19.85
C PRO A 169 -38.78 10.48 19.97
N TRP A 170 -37.90 10.17 19.02
CA TRP A 170 -37.07 8.96 19.02
C TRP A 170 -35.69 9.12 19.67
N SER A 171 -35.24 10.35 19.98
CA SER A 171 -33.91 10.58 20.56
C SER A 171 -33.80 10.08 22.00
N PHE A 172 -34.91 9.88 22.70
CA PHE A 172 -34.93 9.36 24.07
C PHE A 172 -34.36 7.94 24.18
N LEU A 173 -34.44 7.12 23.12
CA LEU A 173 -33.99 5.72 23.16
C LEU A 173 -32.50 5.54 22.91
N TYR A 174 -31.83 6.50 22.27
CA TYR A 174 -30.46 6.33 21.78
C TYR A 174 -29.47 7.38 22.31
N ASN A 175 -29.94 8.54 22.76
CA ASN A 175 -29.05 9.60 23.23
C ASN A 175 -28.89 9.55 24.75
N ARG A 176 -27.66 9.76 25.23
CA ARG A 176 -27.44 10.08 26.65
C ARG A 176 -28.23 11.36 26.95
N PRO A 177 -29.21 11.32 27.87
CA PRO A 177 -30.00 12.50 28.17
C PRO A 177 -29.07 13.58 28.74
N GLY A 178 -29.10 14.77 28.14
CA GLY A 178 -28.42 15.94 28.68
C GLY A 178 -27.00 16.21 28.18
N THR A 179 -26.53 15.57 27.11
CA THR A 179 -25.26 15.95 26.45
C THR A 179 -25.45 16.24 24.96
N VAL A 180 -24.59 17.10 24.42
CA VAL A 180 -24.50 17.50 23.01
C VAL A 180 -23.12 17.15 22.50
N ASP A 181 -23.06 16.32 21.46
CA ASP A 181 -21.81 15.95 20.81
C ASP A 181 -21.47 16.97 19.71
N LEU A 182 -20.31 17.60 19.83
CA LEU A 182 -19.78 18.55 18.85
C LEU A 182 -18.60 17.93 18.12
N ASN A 183 -18.63 17.96 16.80
CA ASN A 183 -17.50 17.54 15.95
C ASN A 183 -17.02 18.74 15.14
N ILE A 184 -15.82 19.24 15.47
CA ILE A 184 -15.24 20.45 14.89
C ILE A 184 -14.05 20.05 14.01
N PRO A 185 -14.14 20.15 12.68
CA PRO A 185 -13.03 19.82 11.79
C PRO A 185 -11.97 20.92 11.83
N MET A 186 -10.80 20.63 12.43
CA MET A 186 -9.75 21.61 12.67
C MET A 186 -8.81 21.75 11.46
N LEU A 187 -8.27 20.63 11.00
CA LEU A 187 -7.33 20.53 9.88
C LEU A 187 -7.80 19.44 8.91
N LYS A 188 -7.66 19.68 7.61
CA LYS A 188 -7.98 18.72 6.55
C LYS A 188 -6.73 18.40 5.75
N ASP A 189 -6.57 17.14 5.35
CA ASP A 189 -5.45 16.64 4.54
C ASP A 189 -4.08 17.11 5.06
N PHE A 190 -3.90 17.11 6.38
CA PHE A 190 -2.74 17.70 7.03
C PHE A 190 -1.65 16.67 7.29
N VAL A 191 -0.42 16.95 6.84
CA VAL A 191 0.76 16.12 7.06
C VAL A 191 1.57 16.68 8.23
N LEU A 192 1.72 15.89 9.29
CA LEU A 192 2.37 16.33 10.53
C LEU A 192 3.87 16.61 10.38
N GLY A 193 4.57 15.90 9.49
CA GLY A 193 6.01 16.03 9.28
C GLY A 193 6.88 15.46 10.40
N THR A 194 6.31 15.14 11.58
CA THR A 194 7.00 14.53 12.71
C THR A 194 6.23 13.30 13.23
N THR A 195 6.93 12.38 13.89
CA THR A 195 6.33 11.17 14.48
C THR A 195 5.76 11.40 15.88
N ARG A 196 6.21 12.45 16.56
CA ARG A 196 5.73 12.90 17.85
C ARG A 196 5.28 14.34 17.74
N ALA A 197 4.08 14.63 18.22
CA ALA A 197 3.52 15.96 18.25
C ALA A 197 2.74 16.15 19.56
N LEU A 198 2.71 17.39 20.04
CA LEU A 198 1.89 17.83 21.15
C LEU A 198 0.73 18.63 20.57
N ALA A 199 -0.47 18.41 21.07
CA ALA A 199 -1.66 19.16 20.70
C ALA A 199 -2.06 20.05 21.88
N ARG A 200 -2.09 21.35 21.64
CA ARG A 200 -2.65 22.35 22.55
C ARG A 200 -4.01 22.77 22.04
N VAL A 201 -5.04 22.48 22.82
CA VAL A 201 -6.42 22.83 22.52
C VAL A 201 -6.85 23.95 23.45
N GLU A 202 -7.50 24.98 22.91
CA GLU A 202 -8.10 26.06 23.70
C GLU A 202 -9.53 26.28 23.23
N LEU A 203 -10.46 26.38 24.17
CA LEU A 203 -11.89 26.51 23.90
C LEU A 203 -12.43 27.78 24.55
N GLY A 204 -13.25 28.53 23.82
CA GLY A 204 -13.98 29.65 24.38
C GLY A 204 -13.79 30.93 23.58
N ARG A 205 -14.24 32.04 24.15
CA ARG A 205 -14.11 33.35 23.52
C ARG A 205 -12.94 34.12 24.12
N ARG A 206 -12.03 34.60 23.27
CA ARG A 206 -10.90 35.45 23.68
C ARG A 206 -11.27 36.92 23.75
N ASP A 207 -12.48 37.30 23.34
CA ASP A 207 -12.93 38.67 23.50
C ASP A 207 -13.03 38.99 25.00
N GLN A 208 -12.76 40.25 25.33
CA GLN A 208 -12.81 40.74 26.72
C GLN A 208 -14.25 40.93 27.21
N TRP A 209 -15.21 40.17 26.66
CA TRP A 209 -16.60 40.26 27.07
C TRP A 209 -16.73 39.66 28.46
N LYS A 210 -16.87 40.52 29.47
CA LYS A 210 -16.73 40.12 30.88
C LYS A 210 -17.90 39.27 31.39
N THR A 211 -19.10 39.40 30.83
CA THR A 211 -20.29 38.61 31.22
C THR A 211 -21.33 38.59 30.10
N LEU A 212 -21.91 37.42 29.81
CA LEU A 212 -23.18 37.31 29.08
C LEU A 212 -24.32 37.31 30.12
N GLY A 213 -24.75 38.50 30.54
CA GLY A 213 -25.90 38.65 31.43
C GLY A 213 -25.65 38.18 32.88
N VAL A 214 -26.52 37.30 33.39
CA VAL A 214 -26.71 36.85 34.80
C VAL A 214 -25.51 36.06 35.37
N GLY A 215 -24.29 36.33 34.93
CA GLY A 215 -23.08 35.64 35.38
C GLY A 215 -22.77 34.35 34.63
N HIS A 216 -23.40 34.09 33.47
CA HIS A 216 -23.00 32.99 32.60
C HIS A 216 -21.55 33.21 32.12
N GLY A 217 -20.72 32.19 32.34
CA GLY A 217 -19.26 32.24 32.19
C GLY A 217 -18.78 32.49 30.76
N ARG A 218 -17.52 32.92 30.63
CA ARG A 218 -16.82 33.12 29.34
C ARG A 218 -16.37 31.80 28.68
N GLU A 219 -16.60 30.70 29.38
CA GLU A 219 -16.00 29.40 29.14
C GLU A 219 -17.09 28.38 28.79
N VAL A 220 -16.78 27.52 27.83
CA VAL A 220 -17.61 26.36 27.50
C VAL A 220 -17.35 25.32 28.58
N SER A 221 -18.39 24.85 29.27
CA SER A 221 -18.26 23.66 30.10
C SER A 221 -18.26 22.43 29.19
N VAL A 222 -17.21 21.62 29.24
CA VAL A 222 -17.06 20.37 28.48
C VAL A 222 -16.93 19.22 29.46
N LEU A 223 -17.72 18.16 29.25
CA LEU A 223 -17.69 16.96 30.08
C LEU A 223 -16.48 16.08 29.73
N SER A 224 -16.31 15.79 28.44
CA SER A 224 -15.16 15.08 27.90
C SER A 224 -14.87 15.56 26.49
N GLY A 225 -13.63 15.40 26.05
CA GLY A 225 -13.26 15.68 24.68
C GLY A 225 -12.19 14.71 24.20
N TYR A 226 -12.11 14.55 22.89
CA TYR A 226 -11.08 13.76 22.24
C TYR A 226 -10.65 14.47 20.96
N ILE A 227 -9.35 14.45 20.72
CA ILE A 227 -8.77 14.84 19.45
C ILE A 227 -8.61 13.57 18.61
N ARG A 228 -9.11 13.61 17.39
CA ARG A 228 -9.12 12.47 16.48
C ARG A 228 -8.40 12.83 15.19
N GLY A 229 -7.43 12.01 14.80
CA GLY A 229 -6.80 12.07 13.49
C GLY A 229 -7.25 10.90 12.64
N VAL A 230 -8.12 11.15 11.66
CA VAL A 230 -8.54 10.16 10.68
C VAL A 230 -7.56 10.18 9.51
N VAL A 231 -7.00 9.03 9.18
CA VAL A 231 -6.11 8.90 8.04
C VAL A 231 -6.89 9.19 6.75
N LEU A 232 -6.38 10.14 5.96
CA LEU A 232 -6.89 10.35 4.61
C LEU A 232 -6.08 9.51 3.63
N HIS A 233 -6.73 8.52 3.04
CA HIS A 233 -6.09 7.66 2.06
C HIS A 233 -6.39 8.19 0.65
N HIS A 234 -5.37 8.65 -0.05
CA HIS A 234 -5.48 9.03 -1.46
C HIS A 234 -5.35 7.80 -2.39
N GLY A 235 -6.05 7.84 -3.52
CA GLY A 235 -5.95 6.85 -4.60
C GLY A 235 -6.49 5.46 -4.28
N VAL A 236 -5.86 4.42 -4.84
CA VAL A 236 -6.29 3.01 -4.71
C VAL A 236 -6.30 2.55 -3.25
N ARG A 237 -5.37 3.06 -2.43
CA ARG A 237 -5.32 2.75 -0.99
C ARG A 237 -6.59 3.24 -0.26
N GLY A 238 -7.15 4.37 -0.67
CA GLY A 238 -8.40 4.88 -0.11
C GLY A 238 -9.63 4.10 -0.53
N LEU A 239 -9.63 3.58 -1.76
CA LEU A 239 -10.69 2.68 -2.21
C LEU A 239 -10.69 1.38 -1.38
N ILE A 240 -9.50 0.81 -1.16
CA ILE A 240 -9.31 -0.43 -0.37
C ILE A 240 -9.75 -0.22 1.09
N SER A 241 -9.35 0.89 1.71
CA SER A 241 -9.71 1.16 3.11
C SER A 241 -11.18 1.49 3.30
N ARG A 242 -11.83 2.13 2.32
CA ARG A 242 -13.27 2.45 2.36
C ARG A 242 -14.14 1.22 2.14
N PHE A 243 -13.71 0.27 1.31
CA PHE A 243 -14.47 -0.95 0.97
C PHE A 243 -13.63 -2.21 1.18
N PRO A 244 -13.30 -2.57 2.44
CA PRO A 244 -12.41 -3.70 2.72
C PRO A 244 -12.97 -5.02 2.19
N LEU A 245 -14.28 -5.25 2.33
CA LEU A 245 -14.91 -6.49 1.85
C LEU A 245 -14.89 -6.62 0.31
N VAL A 246 -15.20 -5.53 -0.40
CA VAL A 246 -15.21 -5.54 -1.87
C VAL A 246 -13.79 -5.71 -2.41
N SER A 247 -12.82 -5.01 -1.83
CA SER A 247 -11.42 -5.13 -2.24
C SER A 247 -10.86 -6.52 -1.94
N ALA A 248 -11.20 -7.13 -0.81
CA ALA A 248 -10.82 -8.50 -0.46
C ALA A 248 -11.46 -9.53 -1.41
N LEU A 249 -12.75 -9.34 -1.77
CA LEU A 249 -13.43 -10.19 -2.73
C LEU A 249 -12.85 -10.06 -4.14
N ALA A 250 -12.54 -8.85 -4.59
CA ALA A 250 -11.88 -8.63 -5.87
C ALA A 250 -10.48 -9.27 -5.90
N ALA A 251 -9.69 -9.08 -4.84
CA ALA A 251 -8.37 -9.68 -4.72
C ALA A 251 -8.43 -11.21 -4.69
N SER A 252 -9.42 -11.80 -4.00
CA SER A 252 -9.58 -13.26 -3.98
C SER A 252 -9.98 -13.80 -5.35
N VAL A 253 -10.88 -13.14 -6.08
CA VAL A 253 -11.24 -13.51 -7.46
C VAL A 253 -10.02 -13.46 -8.38
N VAL A 254 -9.23 -12.37 -8.34
CA VAL A 254 -8.01 -12.25 -9.15
C VAL A 254 -6.98 -13.32 -8.78
N PHE A 255 -6.80 -13.58 -7.49
CA PHE A 255 -5.91 -14.62 -7.00
C PHE A 255 -6.33 -16.01 -7.46
N PHE A 256 -7.60 -16.39 -7.30
CA PHE A 256 -8.12 -17.68 -7.77
C PHE A 256 -8.03 -17.80 -9.29
N PHE A 257 -8.22 -16.70 -10.03
CA PHE A 257 -8.06 -16.69 -11.48
C PHE A 257 -6.60 -16.98 -11.89
N ILE A 258 -5.62 -16.30 -11.28
CA ILE A 258 -4.19 -16.55 -11.54
C ILE A 258 -3.83 -18.00 -11.17
N MET A 259 -4.33 -18.47 -10.02
CA MET A 259 -4.16 -19.85 -9.57
C MET A 259 -4.74 -20.87 -10.54
N PHE A 260 -5.93 -20.61 -11.08
CA PHE A 260 -6.58 -21.44 -12.07
C PHE A 260 -5.76 -21.50 -13.37
N VAL A 261 -5.30 -20.35 -13.88
CA VAL A 261 -4.45 -20.28 -15.08
C VAL A 261 -3.15 -21.04 -14.87
N GLY A 262 -2.51 -20.88 -13.70
CA GLY A 262 -1.31 -21.63 -13.33
C GLY A 262 -1.56 -23.14 -13.28
N MET A 263 -2.69 -23.57 -12.71
CA MET A 263 -3.07 -24.98 -12.68
C MET A 263 -3.30 -25.54 -14.10
N VAL A 264 -4.04 -24.83 -14.95
CA VAL A 264 -4.27 -25.24 -16.35
C VAL A 264 -2.94 -25.34 -17.11
N ALA A 265 -2.05 -24.36 -16.95
CA ALA A 265 -0.73 -24.38 -17.57
C ALA A 265 0.14 -25.55 -17.09
N CYS A 266 0.05 -25.93 -15.81
CA CYS A 266 0.74 -27.10 -15.28
C CYS A 266 0.13 -28.44 -15.71
N LEU A 267 -1.18 -28.48 -15.96
CA LEU A 267 -1.89 -29.69 -16.38
C LEU A 267 -1.84 -29.94 -17.91
N MET A 268 -1.69 -28.89 -18.72
CA MET A 268 -1.67 -28.99 -20.18
C MET A 268 -0.63 -30.01 -20.71
N PRO A 269 0.64 -30.02 -20.23
CA PRO A 269 1.62 -31.02 -20.66
C PRO A 269 1.26 -32.45 -20.25
N ALA A 270 0.56 -32.64 -19.13
CA ALA A 270 0.14 -33.95 -18.67
C ALA A 270 -0.99 -34.54 -19.54
N VAL A 271 -1.88 -33.69 -20.04
CA VAL A 271 -2.97 -34.08 -20.94
C VAL A 271 -2.47 -34.39 -22.35
N GLU A 272 -1.55 -33.58 -22.89
CA GLU A 272 -0.96 -33.83 -24.22
C GLU A 272 -0.17 -35.14 -24.27
N TRP A 273 0.39 -35.60 -23.14
CA TRP A 273 1.13 -36.86 -23.09
C TRP A 273 0.27 -38.12 -23.24
N HIS A 274 -1.06 -38.02 -23.05
CA HIS A 274 -1.99 -39.13 -23.17
C HIS A 274 -2.60 -39.28 -24.57
N PHE A 275 -2.25 -38.43 -25.52
CA PHE A 275 -2.54 -38.66 -26.92
C PHE A 275 -1.33 -39.34 -27.56
N PRO A 276 -1.23 -40.68 -27.55
CA PRO A 276 -0.34 -41.33 -28.49
C PRO A 276 -0.80 -40.84 -29.86
N SER A 277 0.10 -40.20 -30.57
CA SER A 277 -0.15 -39.75 -31.92
C SER A 277 -0.41 -41.00 -32.77
N ASP A 278 -1.67 -41.44 -32.85
CA ASP A 278 -2.14 -42.51 -33.74
C ASP A 278 -1.99 -42.12 -35.23
N SER A 279 -1.33 -41.00 -35.51
CA SER A 279 -0.83 -40.67 -36.83
C SER A 279 0.39 -41.54 -37.17
N ASP A 280 0.09 -42.59 -37.93
CA ASP A 280 0.94 -43.28 -38.90
C ASP A 280 1.24 -44.76 -38.59
N GLU A 281 0.19 -45.53 -38.31
CA GLU A 281 0.00 -46.74 -39.13
C GLU A 281 -0.24 -46.31 -40.59
N THR A 282 0.84 -46.02 -41.33
CA THR A 282 0.80 -46.22 -42.78
C THR A 282 0.45 -47.69 -42.98
N PRO A 283 -0.69 -48.03 -43.60
CA PRO A 283 -0.98 -49.41 -43.94
C PRO A 283 0.16 -49.88 -44.82
N GLN A 284 0.96 -50.85 -44.35
CA GLN A 284 1.76 -51.66 -45.25
C GLN A 284 0.78 -52.28 -46.24
N ALA A 285 0.70 -51.68 -47.42
CA ALA A 285 0.15 -52.35 -48.58
C ALA A 285 1.00 -53.60 -48.80
N ASP A 286 0.45 -54.72 -48.37
CA ASP A 286 0.85 -56.06 -48.78
C ASP A 286 0.77 -56.17 -50.31
N ASP A 287 1.80 -55.71 -51.00
CA ASP A 287 2.03 -56.01 -52.42
C ASP A 287 2.77 -57.35 -52.53
N LYS A 288 2.07 -58.42 -52.13
CA LYS A 288 2.38 -59.80 -52.53
C LYS A 288 1.22 -60.38 -53.34
N MET A 289 1.15 -60.09 -54.64
CA MET A 289 0.83 -61.15 -55.62
C MET A 289 1.11 -60.78 -57.09
N ARG A 290 1.58 -61.82 -57.81
CA ARG A 290 1.37 -62.13 -59.24
C ARG A 290 2.39 -61.65 -60.30
N ARG A 291 3.42 -62.49 -60.46
CA ARG A 291 3.56 -63.45 -61.58
C ARG A 291 3.30 -62.90 -63.01
N ARG A 292 4.40 -62.53 -63.68
CA ARG A 292 4.84 -63.02 -65.01
C ARG A 292 3.80 -63.03 -66.14
N ARG A 293 3.86 -62.05 -67.06
CA ARG A 293 3.64 -62.32 -68.50
C ARG A 293 4.36 -61.32 -69.41
N ARG A 294 5.23 -61.88 -70.25
CA ARG A 294 5.84 -61.29 -71.45
C ARG A 294 4.76 -60.89 -72.46
N SER A 295 4.90 -59.71 -73.06
CA SER A 295 4.69 -59.43 -74.50
C SER A 295 5.08 -57.97 -74.75
N ARG A 296 6.24 -57.65 -75.35
CA ARG A 296 6.46 -57.55 -76.80
C ARG A 296 5.35 -56.73 -77.48
N ARG A 297 5.60 -55.44 -77.78
CA ARG A 297 5.88 -54.95 -79.15
C ARG A 297 6.23 -53.46 -79.14
N LYS A 298 7.32 -53.18 -79.82
CA LYS A 298 7.83 -51.91 -80.34
C LYS A 298 6.84 -51.34 -81.38
N THR A 299 6.79 -50.01 -81.54
CA THR A 299 6.95 -49.27 -82.83
C THR A 299 6.20 -47.92 -82.85
N GLU A 300 7.02 -46.86 -82.87
CA GLU A 300 7.00 -45.60 -83.65
C GLU A 300 5.79 -44.63 -83.66
N GLY A 301 6.10 -43.34 -83.53
CA GLY A 301 5.25 -42.22 -83.98
C GLY A 301 5.42 -40.90 -83.21
N GLU A 302 6.51 -40.17 -83.43
CA GLU A 302 6.72 -38.71 -83.17
C GLU A 302 5.74 -37.83 -84.00
N PRO A 303 5.74 -36.47 -83.92
CA PRO A 303 6.19 -35.49 -82.90
C PRO A 303 5.08 -34.44 -82.59
N ASP A 304 5.49 -33.30 -82.02
CA ASP A 304 4.80 -31.98 -81.88
C ASP A 304 3.93 -31.77 -80.64
N ASP A 305 4.06 -30.69 -79.86
CA ASP A 305 4.99 -29.57 -79.92
C ASP A 305 4.94 -28.81 -78.57
N GLN A 306 6.04 -28.12 -78.25
CA GLN A 306 6.13 -26.94 -77.37
C GLN A 306 5.84 -27.04 -75.84
N LYS A 307 6.98 -27.10 -75.11
CA LYS A 307 7.34 -26.36 -73.86
C LYS A 307 7.14 -24.82 -74.04
N PRO A 308 7.38 -23.91 -73.04
CA PRO A 308 7.99 -24.07 -71.69
C PRO A 308 7.21 -23.37 -70.54
N ARG A 309 7.30 -23.81 -69.28
CA ARG A 309 8.34 -23.48 -68.27
C ARG A 309 8.47 -21.98 -67.95
N THR A 310 8.09 -21.59 -66.72
CA THR A 310 8.93 -20.67 -65.91
C THR A 310 8.59 -20.73 -64.42
N LYS A 311 9.60 -21.03 -63.61
CA LYS A 311 9.67 -20.69 -62.18
C LYS A 311 10.18 -19.25 -62.09
N VAL A 312 9.61 -18.40 -61.23
CA VAL A 312 10.29 -17.19 -60.74
C VAL A 312 9.86 -16.92 -59.29
N LEU A 313 10.87 -16.87 -58.39
CA LEU A 313 10.81 -16.25 -57.07
C LEU A 313 10.38 -14.78 -57.20
N GLN A 314 9.66 -14.22 -56.22
CA GLN A 314 10.20 -13.05 -55.50
C GLN A 314 9.42 -12.63 -54.26
N ARG A 315 10.23 -12.03 -53.39
CA ARG A 315 10.01 -11.46 -52.08
C ARG A 315 9.27 -10.11 -52.17
N THR A 316 8.78 -9.71 -50.99
CA THR A 316 8.73 -8.35 -50.41
C THR A 316 7.61 -7.34 -50.70
N HIS A 317 7.16 -6.78 -49.55
CA HIS A 317 6.89 -5.37 -49.24
C HIS A 317 5.45 -4.80 -49.29
N SER A 318 5.00 -4.39 -48.08
CA SER A 318 4.35 -3.12 -47.68
C SER A 318 3.07 -2.61 -48.36
N SER A 319 2.07 -2.33 -47.52
CA SER A 319 1.20 -1.11 -47.44
C SER A 319 0.03 -1.48 -46.52
N ARG A 320 -0.31 -0.79 -45.42
CA ARG A 320 -0.57 0.63 -45.11
C ARG A 320 -1.71 1.24 -45.95
N SER A 321 -2.94 1.14 -45.44
CA SER A 321 -4.07 2.08 -45.61
C SER A 321 -5.07 1.78 -44.49
N HIS A 322 -5.37 2.67 -43.54
CA HIS A 322 -6.20 3.89 -43.58
C HIS A 322 -7.62 3.73 -44.15
N SER A 323 -8.60 3.61 -43.25
CA SER A 323 -9.90 4.30 -43.28
C SER A 323 -10.37 4.41 -41.81
N ARG A 324 -10.55 5.60 -41.19
CA ARG A 324 -11.54 6.68 -41.36
C ARG A 324 -13.01 6.26 -41.20
N ALA A 325 -13.51 6.41 -39.97
CA ALA A 325 -14.86 6.92 -39.64
C ALA A 325 -14.75 7.47 -38.20
N ARG A 326 -14.75 8.78 -37.90
CA ARG A 326 -15.64 9.91 -38.21
C ARG A 326 -16.82 10.01 -37.23
N GLY A 327 -16.72 11.02 -36.36
CA GLY A 327 -17.82 11.72 -35.69
C GLY A 327 -17.99 11.35 -34.21
N SER A 328 -18.22 12.26 -33.27
CA SER A 328 -18.48 13.72 -33.34
C SER A 328 -18.78 14.20 -31.90
N ARG A 329 -18.18 15.34 -31.50
CA ARG A 329 -18.67 16.39 -30.56
C ARG A 329 -19.00 15.98 -29.11
N GLU A 330 -18.82 16.78 -28.06
CA GLU A 330 -18.78 18.24 -27.86
C GLU A 330 -18.08 18.49 -26.49
N ALA A 331 -17.03 19.31 -26.43
CA ALA A 331 -17.04 20.71 -25.96
C ALA A 331 -17.13 20.90 -24.43
N SER A 332 -15.99 21.24 -23.80
CA SER A 332 -15.81 22.49 -23.03
C SER A 332 -14.40 22.55 -22.41
N GLU A 333 -13.52 23.31 -23.07
CA GLU A 333 -12.29 23.88 -22.51
C GLU A 333 -12.64 25.08 -21.63
N GLN A 334 -11.92 25.25 -20.53
CA GLN A 334 -11.72 26.53 -19.89
C GLN A 334 -10.22 26.69 -19.62
N ASP A 335 -9.59 27.48 -20.47
CA ASP A 335 -8.20 27.94 -20.40
C ASP A 335 -7.95 28.79 -19.15
N VAL A 336 -6.86 28.48 -18.42
CA VAL A 336 -6.18 29.46 -17.56
C VAL A 336 -4.73 29.54 -18.00
N LYS A 337 -4.44 30.72 -18.54
CA LYS A 337 -3.22 31.23 -19.14
C LYS A 337 -2.09 31.33 -18.12
N THR A 338 -0.99 30.64 -18.41
CA THR A 338 0.35 30.85 -17.85
C THR A 338 1.03 32.01 -18.59
N ASP A 339 1.52 33.00 -17.86
CA ASP A 339 2.41 34.05 -18.37
C ASP A 339 3.86 33.84 -17.83
N PRO A 340 4.87 34.41 -18.51
CA PRO A 340 6.22 33.86 -18.57
C PRO A 340 7.25 34.52 -17.63
N GLU A 341 8.42 33.87 -17.59
CA GLU A 341 9.68 34.28 -17.00
C GLU A 341 10.07 35.73 -17.33
N GLY A 342 10.47 36.46 -16.27
CA GLY A 342 11.22 37.71 -16.35
C GLY A 342 12.49 37.55 -15.52
N GLU A 343 13.60 37.41 -16.23
CA GLU A 343 14.95 37.56 -15.71
C GLU A 343 15.17 39.05 -15.41
N ASP A 344 15.60 39.40 -14.19
CA ASP A 344 16.33 40.64 -13.95
C ASP A 344 17.42 40.41 -12.89
N GLU A 345 18.61 40.64 -13.40
CA GLU A 345 19.95 40.66 -12.84
C GLU A 345 20.12 41.77 -11.80
N TRP A 346 20.56 41.46 -10.58
CA TRP A 346 21.28 42.42 -9.73
C TRP A 346 22.42 41.74 -8.96
N ALA A 347 23.60 42.31 -9.17
CA ALA A 347 24.88 41.92 -8.63
C ALA A 347 25.03 42.20 -7.12
N GLY A 348 26.03 41.55 -6.53
CA GLY A 348 26.24 41.39 -5.10
C GLY A 348 26.47 42.65 -4.27
N ILE A 349 26.36 42.46 -2.95
CA ILE A 349 27.21 43.08 -1.92
C ILE A 349 27.33 42.06 -0.79
N ALA A 350 28.57 41.64 -0.52
CA ALA A 350 28.93 40.94 0.70
C ALA A 350 28.93 41.95 1.86
N GLY A 351 28.20 41.63 2.93
CA GLY A 351 28.13 42.46 4.13
C GLY A 351 27.90 41.59 5.36
N THR A 352 28.99 41.29 6.05
CA THR A 352 29.06 40.78 7.42
C THR A 352 28.32 41.71 8.37
N SER A 353 27.40 41.20 9.19
CA SER A 353 26.83 41.95 10.32
C SER A 353 26.55 41.06 11.53
N GLU A 354 27.03 41.54 12.67
CA GLU A 354 26.95 41.04 14.04
C GLU A 354 25.52 40.82 14.59
N PRO A 355 25.35 40.04 15.67
CA PRO A 355 24.07 39.86 16.35
C PRO A 355 23.75 41.05 17.28
N GLY A 356 22.82 41.91 16.83
CA GLY A 356 22.23 43.00 17.61
C GLY A 356 21.09 42.55 18.53
N ARG A 357 21.11 43.08 19.76
CA ARG A 357 20.14 42.90 20.85
C ARG A 357 18.68 43.26 20.47
N PRO A 358 17.66 42.64 21.10
CA PRO A 358 16.27 43.06 20.91
C PRO A 358 15.98 44.38 21.62
N SER A 359 15.55 45.35 20.82
CA SER A 359 15.02 46.65 21.25
C SER A 359 13.58 46.46 21.76
N TYR A 360 13.33 46.86 23.00
CA TYR A 360 11.98 46.93 23.59
C TYR A 360 11.24 48.12 22.96
N GLY A 361 10.25 47.81 22.13
CA GLY A 361 9.32 48.79 21.57
C GLY A 361 8.36 49.33 22.63
N GLU A 362 8.43 50.64 22.84
CA GLU A 362 7.54 51.43 23.68
C GLU A 362 6.09 51.32 23.20
N THR A 363 5.21 50.89 24.10
CA THR A 363 3.76 51.01 23.95
C THR A 363 3.31 52.46 24.17
N PRO A 364 2.45 53.03 23.29
CA PRO A 364 1.94 54.38 23.49
C PRO A 364 0.98 54.45 24.70
N PRO A 365 0.96 55.57 25.45
CA PRO A 365 0.16 55.68 26.66
C PRO A 365 -1.34 55.69 26.36
N MET A 366 -2.05 54.76 26.99
CA MET A 366 -3.49 54.61 26.93
C MET A 366 -4.19 55.85 27.53
N ARG A 367 -4.90 56.61 26.69
CA ARG A 367 -5.67 57.79 27.07
C ARG A 367 -6.85 57.38 27.97
N ARG A 368 -6.68 57.54 29.28
CA ARG A 368 -7.68 57.32 30.34
C ARG A 368 -8.86 58.28 30.12
N ARG A 369 -10.01 57.79 29.61
CA ARG A 369 -11.26 58.56 29.64
C ARG A 369 -11.74 58.64 31.08
N LEU A 370 -11.81 59.85 31.63
CA LEU A 370 -12.46 60.12 32.90
C LEU A 370 -13.95 59.77 32.82
N PRO A 371 -14.54 59.16 33.86
CA PRO A 371 -15.99 59.03 33.96
C PRO A 371 -16.63 60.41 34.16
N ARG A 372 -17.67 60.66 33.37
CA ARG A 372 -18.50 61.87 33.44
C ARG A 372 -19.40 61.73 34.68
N THR A 373 -19.13 62.53 35.71
CA THR A 373 -19.95 62.64 36.91
C THR A 373 -21.36 63.13 36.53
N PRO A 374 -22.45 62.46 36.95
CA PRO A 374 -23.79 63.02 36.81
C PRO A 374 -23.95 64.21 37.77
N GLN A 375 -24.36 65.35 37.23
CA GLN A 375 -24.80 66.51 38.01
C GLN A 375 -25.98 66.09 38.88
N ALA A 376 -25.83 66.24 40.20
CA ALA A 376 -26.92 66.25 41.13
C ALA A 376 -27.76 67.52 40.85
N GLN A 377 -29.05 67.33 40.56
CA GLN A 377 -30.04 68.40 40.62
C GLN A 377 -30.32 68.69 42.09
N GLU A 378 -30.05 69.91 42.50
CA GLU A 378 -30.61 70.53 43.71
C GLU A 378 -32.14 70.51 43.62
N LEU A 379 -32.77 69.97 44.67
CA LEU A 379 -34.18 70.14 44.98
C LEU A 379 -34.23 71.19 46.09
N GLU A 380 -34.67 72.39 45.73
CA GLU A 380 -35.24 73.36 46.67
C GLU A 380 -36.62 72.84 47.11
N GLU A 381 -36.79 72.64 48.42
CA GLU A 381 -38.01 72.99 49.18
C GLU A 381 -37.67 73.13 50.67
#